data_AF-A0AA35VHE8-F1
#
_entry.id   AF-A0AA35VHE8-F1
#
_cell.length_a   1.000
_cell.length_b   1.000
_cell.length_c   1.000
_cell.angle_alpha   90.00
_cell.angle_beta   90.00
_cell.angle_gamma   90.00
#
_symmetry.space_group_name_H-M   'P 1'
#
loop_
_entity.id
_entity.type
_entity.pdbx_description
1 polymer ?
#
loop_
_entity_poly.entity_id
_entity_poly.type
_entity_poly.pdbx_seq_one_letter_code
_entity_poly.pdbx_strand_id
1 'polypeptide(L)'
;MWNFKGFRDANRILHEFTLADLPFINSDDYLSLFYIVAKDFKKYEPIFEHLMSMIMCYILDIAKMDVEITSILKKRPILKPDEQLENIQALEHYLQMEGM
;
A
#
# COMPACT_ATOMS: atom_id res chain seq x y z
N MET A 1 -19.13 -11.68 23.31
CA MET A 1 -17.97 -10.98 22.74
C MET A 1 -16.77 -11.89 22.93
N TRP A 2 -16.15 -12.36 21.84
CA TRP A 2 -15.03 -13.29 21.93
C TRP A 2 -13.78 -12.49 22.29
N ASN A 3 -13.32 -12.60 23.54
CA ASN A 3 -12.05 -12.03 23.97
C ASN A 3 -10.94 -13.01 23.60
N PHE A 4 -10.09 -12.65 22.65
CA PHE A 4 -8.98 -13.50 22.21
C PHE A 4 -7.73 -13.17 23.03
N LYS A 5 -7.05 -14.21 23.51
CA LYS A 5 -5.80 -14.06 24.25
C LYS A 5 -4.73 -13.52 23.31
N GLY A 6 -4.19 -12.38 23.72
CA GLY A 6 -3.26 -11.58 22.95
C GLY A 6 -2.01 -12.26 22.43
N PHE A 7 -1.33 -11.61 21.50
CA PHE A 7 0.00 -12.01 21.05
C PHE A 7 1.07 -11.33 21.92
N ARG A 8 2.25 -11.96 22.03
CA ARG A 8 3.40 -11.32 22.70
C ARG A 8 4.32 -10.71 21.66
N ASP A 9 4.59 -9.42 21.78
CA ASP A 9 5.60 -8.74 20.96
C ASP A 9 7.03 -9.18 21.31
N ALA A 10 8.02 -8.62 20.62
CA ALA A 10 9.44 -8.87 20.89
C ALA A 10 9.87 -8.49 22.32
N ASN A 11 9.14 -7.56 22.96
CA ASN A 11 9.33 -7.13 24.34
C ASN A 11 8.55 -7.99 25.36
N ARG A 12 7.88 -9.06 24.89
CA ARG A 12 7.07 -10.00 25.67
C ARG A 12 5.79 -9.41 26.27
N ILE A 13 5.36 -8.23 25.80
CA ILE A 13 4.11 -7.59 26.22
C ILE A 13 2.94 -8.33 25.58
N LEU A 14 1.95 -8.72 26.38
CA LEU A 14 0.74 -9.39 25.91
C LEU A 14 -0.26 -8.35 25.39
N HIS A 15 -0.47 -8.33 24.08
CA HIS A 15 -1.40 -7.43 23.40
C HIS A 15 -2.70 -8.16 23.12
N GLU A 16 -3.73 -7.93 23.92
CA GLU A 16 -5.08 -8.46 23.68
C GLU A 16 -5.77 -7.63 22.58
N PHE A 17 -6.38 -8.33 21.62
CA PHE A 17 -7.09 -7.69 20.52
C PHE A 17 -8.27 -8.57 20.09
N THR A 18 -9.25 -7.94 19.47
CA THR A 18 -10.42 -8.59 18.89
C THR A 18 -10.35 -8.54 17.36
N LEU A 19 -11.21 -9.28 16.67
CA LEU A 19 -11.32 -9.20 15.21
C LEU A 19 -11.65 -7.78 14.72
N ALA A 20 -12.33 -6.97 15.54
CA ALA A 20 -12.65 -5.59 15.20
C ALA A 20 -11.42 -4.67 15.24
N ASP A 21 -10.37 -5.07 15.96
CA ASP A 21 -9.15 -4.28 16.14
C ASP A 21 -8.14 -4.53 15.01
N LEU A 22 -8.28 -5.66 14.28
CA LEU A 22 -7.37 -6.07 13.19
C LEU A 22 -7.10 -4.94 12.16
N PRO A 23 -8.11 -4.23 11.62
CA PRO A 23 -7.89 -3.17 10.64
C PRO A 23 -7.03 -2.00 11.15
N PHE A 24 -6.89 -1.86 12.46
CA PHE A 24 -6.20 -0.74 13.11
C PHE A 24 -4.80 -1.10 13.62
N ILE A 25 -4.37 -2.35 13.44
CA ILE A 25 -3.02 -2.79 13.82
C ILE A 25 -1.99 -2.15 12.87
N ASN A 26 -0.85 -1.72 13.43
CA ASN A 26 0.25 -1.16 12.66
C ASN A 26 0.81 -2.20 11.66
N SER A 27 1.22 -1.77 10.48
CA SER A 27 1.78 -2.65 9.44
C SER A 27 2.99 -3.47 9.90
N ASP A 28 3.80 -2.94 10.82
CA ASP A 28 4.95 -3.66 11.38
C ASP A 28 4.51 -4.81 12.32
N ASP A 29 3.38 -4.64 13.01
CA ASP A 29 2.81 -5.63 13.91
C ASP A 29 2.03 -6.72 13.16
N TYR A 30 1.57 -6.42 11.94
CA TYR A 30 0.84 -7.36 11.07
C TYR A 30 1.64 -8.61 10.72
N LEU A 31 2.92 -8.44 10.34
CA LEU A 31 3.81 -9.57 10.03
C LEU A 31 4.08 -10.43 11.27
N SER A 32 4.36 -9.79 12.40
CA SER A 32 4.56 -10.46 13.68
C SER A 32 3.33 -11.27 14.08
N LEU A 33 2.14 -10.68 13.92
CA LEU A 33 0.87 -11.33 14.18
C LEU A 33 0.63 -12.52 13.25
N PHE A 34 0.88 -12.36 11.95
CA PHE A 34 0.79 -13.45 10.98
C PHE A 34 1.68 -14.64 11.37
N TYR A 35 2.94 -14.39 11.73
CA TYR A 35 3.85 -15.47 12.17
C TYR A 35 3.36 -16.19 13.43
N ILE A 36 2.81 -15.46 14.39
CA ILE A 36 2.30 -16.04 15.64
C ILE A 36 1.06 -16.90 15.37
N VAL A 37 0.13 -16.39 14.55
CA VAL A 37 -1.11 -17.09 14.19
C VAL A 37 -0.80 -18.32 13.32
N ALA A 38 0.11 -18.20 12.36
CA ALA A 38 0.50 -19.31 11.48
C ALA A 38 1.19 -20.46 12.23
N LYS A 39 1.97 -20.15 13.27
CA LYS A 39 2.70 -21.15 14.07
C LYS A 39 1.77 -22.07 14.86
N ASP A 40 0.56 -21.60 15.22
CA ASP A 40 -0.42 -22.36 15.97
C ASP A 40 -1.81 -22.24 15.32
N PHE A 41 -1.87 -22.54 14.02
CA PHE A 41 -3.06 -22.37 13.18
C PHE A 41 -4.33 -22.96 13.80
N LYS A 42 -4.27 -24.19 14.35
CA LYS A 42 -5.45 -24.85 14.94
C LYS A 42 -6.05 -24.07 16.10
N LYS A 43 -5.24 -23.29 16.84
CA LYS A 43 -5.69 -22.49 17.97
C LYS A 43 -6.30 -21.15 17.51
N TYR A 44 -5.87 -20.65 16.36
CA TYR A 44 -6.18 -19.30 15.88
C TYR A 44 -6.84 -19.28 14.50
N GLU A 45 -7.42 -20.39 14.04
CA GLU A 45 -7.99 -20.56 12.70
C GLU A 45 -8.89 -19.38 12.26
N PRO A 46 -9.86 -18.88 13.08
CA PRO A 46 -10.69 -17.76 12.67
C PRO A 46 -9.92 -16.46 12.44
N ILE A 47 -8.85 -16.25 13.20
CA ILE A 47 -7.97 -15.08 13.05
C ILE A 47 -7.16 -15.24 11.77
N PHE A 48 -6.62 -16.43 11.51
CA PHE A 48 -5.84 -16.72 10.33
C PHE A 48 -6.63 -16.48 9.04
N GLU A 49 -7.86 -16.99 8.97
CA GLU A 49 -8.75 -16.80 7.82
C GLU A 49 -9.08 -15.33 7.58
N HIS A 50 -9.35 -14.58 8.66
CA HIS A 50 -9.63 -13.15 8.56
C HIS A 50 -8.38 -12.36 8.13
N LEU A 51 -7.22 -12.66 8.71
CA LEU A 51 -5.95 -12.04 8.35
C LEU A 51 -5.62 -12.27 6.88
N MET A 52 -5.77 -13.51 6.40
CA MET A 52 -5.56 -13.87 5.00
C MET A 52 -6.48 -13.10 4.06
N SER A 53 -7.76 -12.97 4.44
CA SER A 53 -8.74 -12.20 3.66
C SER A 53 -8.34 -10.73 3.56
N MET A 54 -7.92 -10.13 4.68
CA MET A 54 -7.45 -8.74 4.71
C MET A 54 -6.19 -8.52 3.88
N ILE A 55 -5.21 -9.43 3.98
CA ILE A 55 -3.99 -9.39 3.16
C ILE A 55 -4.35 -9.47 1.67
N MET A 56 -5.27 -10.37 1.29
CA MET A 56 -5.73 -10.49 -0.10
C MET A 56 -6.42 -9.22 -0.59
N CYS A 57 -7.30 -8.62 0.21
CA CYS A 57 -7.94 -7.34 -0.13
C CYS A 57 -6.91 -6.23 -0.33
N TYR A 58 -5.92 -6.12 0.56
CA TYR A 58 -4.86 -5.12 0.46
C TYR A 58 -4.02 -5.29 -0.83
N ILE A 59 -3.63 -6.52 -1.16
CA ILE A 59 -2.90 -6.83 -2.41
C ILE A 59 -3.74 -6.45 -3.63
N LEU A 60 -5.04 -6.76 -3.63
CA LEU A 60 -5.95 -6.42 -4.72
C LEU A 60 -6.09 -4.91 -4.91
N ASP A 61 -6.16 -4.15 -3.82
CA ASP A 61 -6.29 -2.69 -3.91
C ASP A 61 -5.02 -2.01 -4.41
N ILE A 62 -3.84 -2.49 -4.01
CA ILE A 62 -2.56 -2.06 -4.60
C ILE A 62 -2.53 -2.37 -6.10
N ALA A 63 -2.89 -3.60 -6.49
CA ALA A 63 -2.89 -4.00 -7.90
C ALA A 63 -3.84 -3.14 -8.75
N LYS A 64 -4.99 -2.75 -8.20
CA LYS A 64 -5.91 -1.80 -8.88
C LYS A 64 -5.28 -0.43 -9.03
N MET A 65 -4.61 0.09 -8.00
CA MET A 65 -3.89 1.35 -8.09
C MET A 65 -2.81 1.32 -9.19
N ASP A 66 -2.05 0.24 -9.31
CA ASP A 66 -1.03 0.08 -10.37
C ASP A 66 -1.65 0.14 -11.78
N VAL A 67 -2.80 -0.52 -11.96
CA VAL A 67 -3.55 -0.46 -13.23
C VAL A 67 -4.04 0.96 -13.51
N GLU A 68 -4.52 1.67 -12.51
CA GLU A 68 -5.00 3.05 -12.63
C GLU A 68 -3.86 4.01 -12.98
N ILE A 69 -2.72 3.92 -12.29
CA ILE A 69 -1.51 4.69 -12.60
C ILE A 69 -1.07 4.42 -14.04
N THR A 70 -1.01 3.15 -14.44
CA THR A 70 -0.66 2.76 -15.81
C THR A 70 -1.63 3.35 -16.83
N SER A 71 -2.93 3.34 -16.54
CA SER A 71 -3.97 3.92 -17.38
C SER A 71 -3.80 5.44 -17.53
N ILE A 72 -3.53 6.14 -16.43
CA ILE A 72 -3.30 7.59 -16.44
C ILE A 72 -2.01 7.93 -17.22
N LEU A 73 -0.93 7.18 -17.01
CA LEU A 73 0.34 7.38 -17.73
C LEU A 73 0.18 7.14 -19.23
N LYS A 74 -0.63 6.15 -19.64
CA LYS A 74 -0.98 5.92 -21.05
C LYS A 74 -1.90 6.99 -21.64
N LYS A 75 -2.74 7.63 -20.80
CA LYS A 75 -3.66 8.69 -21.20
C LYS A 75 -3.03 10.08 -21.22
N ARG A 76 -1.89 10.30 -20.57
CA ARG A 76 -1.15 11.55 -20.75
C ARG A 76 -0.79 11.64 -22.23
N PRO A 77 -1.13 12.75 -22.91
CA PRO A 77 -0.48 13.01 -24.18
C PRO A 77 1.01 13.09 -23.84
N ILE A 78 1.81 12.20 -24.43
CA ILE A 78 3.14 12.63 -24.87
C ILE A 78 2.80 13.88 -25.66
N LEU A 79 3.10 15.07 -25.11
CA LEU A 79 2.81 16.36 -25.74
C LEU A 79 2.91 16.17 -27.24
N LYS A 80 1.85 16.51 -27.98
CA LYS A 80 1.88 16.30 -29.44
C LYS A 80 3.20 16.92 -29.93
N PRO A 81 3.94 16.27 -30.85
CA PRO A 81 5.27 16.74 -31.25
C PRO A 81 5.31 18.25 -31.53
N ASP A 82 4.21 18.77 -32.06
CA ASP A 82 3.97 20.18 -32.36
C ASP A 82 3.96 21.09 -31.10
N GLU A 83 3.34 20.66 -30.01
CA GLU A 83 3.30 21.39 -28.72
C GLU A 83 4.64 21.30 -27.97
N GLN A 84 5.44 20.25 -28.19
CA GLN A 84 6.81 20.18 -27.67
C GLN A 84 7.72 21.19 -28.37
N LEU A 85 7.59 21.33 -29.69
CA LEU A 85 8.40 22.23 -30.50
C LEU A 85 8.14 23.70 -30.13
N GLU A 86 6.87 24.10 -29.95
CA GLU A 86 6.52 25.46 -29.52
C GLU A 86 7.07 25.78 -28.13
N ASN A 87 7.02 24.84 -27.18
CA ASN A 87 7.57 25.04 -25.84
C ASN A 87 9.10 25.12 -25.83
N ILE A 88 9.79 24.33 -26.67
CA ILE A 88 11.26 24.40 -26.82
C ILE A 88 11.65 25.74 -27.46
N GLN A 89 10.96 26.16 -28.51
CA GLN A 89 11.22 27.44 -29.17
C GLN A 89 10.96 28.64 -28.25
N ALA A 90 9.91 28.59 -27.43
CA ALA A 90 9.65 29.61 -26.42
C ALA A 90 10.75 29.68 -25.36
N LEU A 91 11.32 28.53 -24.94
CA LEU A 91 12.44 28.48 -24.02
C LEU A 91 13.74 29.03 -24.64
N GLU A 92 14.04 28.66 -25.88
CA GLU A 92 15.21 29.16 -26.62
C GLU A 92 15.16 30.68 -26.80
N HIS A 93 13.99 31.21 -27.15
CA HIS A 93 13.78 32.66 -27.28
C HIS A 93 13.95 33.38 -25.94
N TYR A 94 13.46 32.80 -24.83
CA TYR A 94 13.65 33.36 -23.50
C TYR A 94 15.13 33.40 -23.09
N LEU A 95 15.87 32.31 -23.33
CA LEU A 95 17.31 32.22 -23.04
C LEU A 95 18.15 33.19 -23.89
N GLN A 96 17.75 33.44 -25.15
CA GLN A 96 18.39 34.44 -26.00
C GLN A 96 18.13 35.88 -25.53
N MET A 97 16.98 36.15 -24.89
CA MET A 97 16.66 37.47 -24.35
C MET A 97 17.34 37.75 -23.00
N GLU A 98 17.66 36.72 -22.21
CA GLU A 98 18.34 36.88 -20.92
C GLU A 98 19.88 36.96 -21.01
N GLY A 99 20.48 36.83 -22.20
CA GLY A 99 21.89 37.14 -22.43
C GLY A 99 22.88 36.12 -21.84
N MET A 100 22.76 34.86 -22.25
CA MET A 100 23.88 33.91 -22.29
C MET A 100 24.45 33.78 -23.70
#